data_AF-A0A8C4JPV1-F1
#
_entry.id   AF-A0A8C4JPV1-F1
#
_cell.length_a   1.000
_cell.length_b   1.000
_cell.length_c   1.000
_cell.angle_alpha   90.00
_cell.angle_beta   90.00
_cell.angle_gamma   90.00
#
_symmetry.space_group_name_H-M   'P 1'
#
loop_
_entity.id
_entity.type
_entity.pdbx_description
1 polymer ?
#
loop_
_entity_poly.entity_id
_entity_poly.type
_entity_poly.pdbx_seq_one_letter_code
_entity_poly.pdbx_strand_id
1 'polypeptide(L)'
;MAKSKNHTTHNQSRKWHRNGIKKPRSQRYESLKGVDPKFLRNMRFAKKHNKKGLKKMQANNAKHARNVTLIQASLCSKRQEFVRFHRSLVSGLLLSAPHRDFPAHVVVLQDAGQTLVISPHAVSNPMTAQSATSPLSPPCASPEGKAKKGIPCWHDFVAGFYALLLAL
;
A
#
# COMPACT_ATOMS: atom_id res chain seq x y z
N MET A 1 47.75 51.93 32.51
CA MET A 1 46.52 51.37 31.92
C MET A 1 46.65 49.86 31.89
N ALA A 2 45.75 49.11 32.51
CA ALA A 2 45.78 47.65 32.42
C ALA A 2 45.23 47.22 31.05
N LYS A 3 45.95 46.34 30.34
CA LYS A 3 45.52 45.83 29.02
C LYS A 3 44.45 44.76 29.21
N SER A 4 43.40 44.81 28.40
CA SER A 4 42.35 43.77 28.31
C SER A 4 42.47 42.96 27.01
N LYS A 5 41.70 41.87 26.88
CA LYS A 5 41.66 41.07 25.64
C LYS A 5 40.77 41.75 24.60
N ASN A 6 41.27 41.85 23.37
CA ASN A 6 40.60 42.59 22.29
C ASN A 6 39.48 41.79 21.58
N HIS A 7 39.56 40.46 21.48
CA HIS A 7 38.56 39.63 20.78
C HIS A 7 38.61 38.15 21.22
N THR A 8 37.46 37.43 21.19
CA THR A 8 37.40 35.98 21.46
C THR A 8 36.17 35.29 20.85
N THR A 9 36.38 34.10 20.26
CA THR A 9 35.33 33.20 19.72
C THR A 9 35.12 31.96 20.61
N HIS A 10 35.80 31.87 21.76
CA HIS A 10 35.93 30.65 22.58
C HIS A 10 34.62 29.95 22.98
N ASN A 11 33.57 30.72 23.30
CA ASN A 11 32.27 30.15 23.73
C ASN A 11 31.15 30.33 22.69
N GLN A 12 31.45 30.78 21.47
CA GLN A 12 30.41 31.03 20.47
C GLN A 12 29.83 29.71 19.94
N SER A 13 30.70 28.78 19.55
CA SER A 13 30.28 27.45 19.06
C SER A 13 29.42 26.71 20.08
N ARG A 14 29.82 26.69 21.36
CA ARG A 14 29.04 26.01 22.41
C ARG A 14 27.63 26.60 22.54
N LYS A 15 27.47 27.92 22.48
CA LYS A 15 26.15 28.57 22.53
C LYS A 15 25.28 28.21 21.32
N TRP A 16 25.84 28.22 20.11
CA TRP A 16 25.11 27.85 18.89
C TRP A 16 24.64 26.39 18.91
N HIS A 17 25.43 25.49 19.49
CA HIS A 17 25.09 24.07 19.59
C HIS A 17 24.16 23.71 20.76
N ARG A 18 23.98 24.57 21.79
CA ARG A 18 22.99 24.32 22.86
C ARG A 18 21.57 24.11 22.32
N ASN A 19 21.18 24.91 21.32
CA ASN A 19 19.88 24.78 20.65
C ASN A 19 19.95 23.95 19.36
N GLY A 20 21.17 23.58 18.94
CA GLY A 20 21.50 22.95 17.67
C GLY A 20 21.39 23.92 16.48
N ILE A 21 22.37 23.86 15.57
CA ILE A 21 22.33 24.60 14.31
C ILE A 21 21.37 23.88 13.37
N LYS A 22 20.13 24.37 13.26
CA LYS A 22 19.11 23.77 12.39
C LYS A 22 19.32 24.17 10.94
N LYS A 23 19.21 23.20 10.03
CA LYS A 23 19.18 23.45 8.59
C LYS A 23 17.86 24.12 8.20
N PRO A 24 17.82 24.98 7.17
CA PRO A 24 16.57 25.52 6.67
C PRO A 24 15.65 24.39 6.22
N ARG A 25 14.34 24.54 6.47
CA ARG A 25 13.35 23.53 6.10
C ARG A 25 13.17 23.53 4.58
N SER A 26 13.38 22.38 3.95
CA SER A 26 13.00 22.17 2.55
C SER A 26 11.49 22.01 2.44
N GLN A 27 10.88 22.72 1.49
CA GLN A 27 9.45 22.65 1.21
C GLN A 27 9.24 22.02 -0.18
N ARG A 28 8.20 21.19 -0.36
CA ARG A 28 7.92 20.54 -1.65
C ARG A 28 7.73 21.55 -2.80
N TYR A 29 7.13 22.71 -2.50
CA TYR A 29 6.92 23.80 -3.44
C TYR A 29 7.45 25.09 -2.85
N GLU A 30 8.48 25.67 -3.49
CA GLU A 30 9.06 26.95 -3.10
C GLU A 30 8.32 28.14 -3.73
N SER A 31 8.57 29.33 -3.20
CA SER A 31 8.01 30.57 -3.76
C SER A 31 8.70 30.95 -5.07
N LEU A 32 7.94 31.42 -6.06
CA LEU A 32 8.47 31.91 -7.34
C LEU A 32 8.91 33.39 -7.29
N LYS A 33 9.37 33.87 -6.12
CA LYS A 33 9.85 35.25 -5.97
C LYS A 33 11.24 35.37 -6.61
N GLY A 34 11.45 36.43 -7.40
CA GLY A 34 12.72 36.65 -8.14
C GLY A 34 12.79 36.00 -9.52
N VAL A 35 11.74 35.29 -9.95
CA VAL A 35 11.62 34.77 -11.33
C VAL A 35 11.22 35.91 -12.28
N ASP A 36 11.72 35.87 -13.51
CA ASP A 36 11.46 36.88 -14.55
C ASP A 36 9.95 37.25 -14.64
N PRO A 37 9.60 38.55 -14.51
CA PRO A 37 8.23 39.02 -14.62
C PRO A 37 7.56 38.64 -15.95
N LYS A 38 8.28 38.61 -17.07
CA LYS A 38 7.70 38.26 -18.38
C LYS A 38 7.27 36.80 -18.41
N PHE A 39 8.12 35.89 -17.92
CA PHE A 39 7.76 34.49 -17.72
C PHE A 39 6.56 34.32 -16.76
N LEU A 40 6.55 35.02 -15.62
CA LEU A 40 5.46 34.93 -14.64
C LEU A 40 4.12 35.40 -15.22
N ARG A 41 4.12 36.43 -16.06
CA ARG A 41 2.90 36.88 -16.76
C ARG A 41 2.34 35.78 -17.64
N ASN A 42 3.18 35.16 -18.48
CA ASN A 42 2.74 34.07 -19.36
C ASN A 42 2.23 32.86 -18.57
N MET A 43 2.97 32.40 -17.55
CA MET A 43 2.54 31.28 -16.71
C MET A 43 1.20 31.57 -16.01
N ARG A 44 0.96 32.80 -15.55
CA ARG A 44 -0.32 33.21 -14.95
C ARG A 44 -1.45 33.13 -15.98
N PHE A 45 -1.23 33.57 -17.22
CA PHE A 45 -2.24 33.45 -18.28
C PHE A 45 -2.53 31.99 -18.65
N ALA A 46 -1.52 31.15 -18.77
CA ALA A 46 -1.70 29.71 -19.02
C ALA A 46 -2.55 29.06 -17.91
N LYS A 47 -2.20 29.29 -16.64
CA LYS A 47 -2.97 28.79 -15.49
C LYS A 47 -4.40 29.32 -15.45
N LYS A 48 -4.62 30.58 -15.82
CA LYS A 48 -5.95 31.21 -15.88
C LYS A 48 -6.87 30.51 -16.89
N HIS A 49 -6.35 30.08 -18.04
CA HIS A 49 -7.16 29.55 -19.14
C HIS A 49 -7.26 28.01 -19.20
N ASN A 50 -6.59 27.28 -18.29
CA ASN A 50 -6.66 25.81 -18.22
C ASN A 50 -8.09 25.24 -18.08
N LYS A 51 -9.03 26.01 -17.51
CA LYS A 51 -10.44 25.59 -17.37
C LYS A 51 -11.12 25.32 -18.72
N LYS A 52 -10.71 26.01 -19.79
CA LYS A 52 -11.31 25.87 -21.14
C LYS A 52 -11.07 24.47 -21.74
N GLY A 53 -9.92 23.85 -21.46
CA GLY A 53 -9.54 22.53 -21.98
C GLY A 53 -10.04 21.34 -21.17
N LEU A 54 -10.70 21.58 -20.03
CA LEU A 54 -10.99 20.54 -19.04
C LEU A 54 -11.86 19.41 -19.59
N LYS A 55 -12.90 19.72 -20.38
CA LYS A 55 -13.79 18.70 -20.97
C LYS A 55 -13.05 17.78 -21.96
N LYS A 56 -12.16 18.34 -22.78
CA LYS A 56 -11.34 17.58 -23.74
C LYS A 56 -10.36 16.66 -23.00
N MET A 57 -9.73 17.19 -21.94
CA MET A 57 -8.82 16.41 -21.09
C MET A 57 -9.55 15.27 -20.38
N GLN A 58 -10.74 15.50 -19.81
CA GLN A 58 -11.53 14.45 -19.17
C GLN A 58 -11.93 13.35 -20.15
N ALA A 59 -12.39 13.73 -21.36
CA ALA A 59 -12.73 12.76 -22.39
C ALA A 59 -11.51 11.92 -22.83
N ASN A 60 -10.34 12.54 -22.97
CA ASN A 60 -9.10 11.83 -23.28
C ASN A 60 -8.68 10.90 -22.14
N ASN A 61 -8.73 11.36 -20.90
CA ASN A 61 -8.41 10.55 -19.73
C ASN A 61 -9.37 9.36 -19.58
N ALA A 62 -10.66 9.53 -19.87
CA ALA A 62 -11.63 8.44 -19.87
C ALA A 62 -11.34 7.42 -20.99
N LYS A 63 -10.94 7.87 -22.18
CA LYS A 63 -10.48 6.97 -23.25
C LYS A 63 -9.23 6.19 -22.83
N HIS A 64 -8.27 6.88 -22.22
CA HIS A 64 -7.05 6.24 -21.73
C HIS A 64 -7.35 5.19 -20.64
N ALA A 65 -8.19 5.53 -19.66
CA ALA A 65 -8.62 4.60 -18.62
C ALA A 65 -9.30 3.35 -19.21
N ARG A 66 -10.18 3.53 -20.22
CA ARG A 66 -10.80 2.41 -20.94
C ARG A 66 -9.74 1.53 -21.62
N ASN A 67 -8.79 2.12 -22.32
CA ASN A 67 -7.73 1.36 -22.98
C ASN A 67 -6.89 0.56 -21.98
N VAL A 68 -6.57 1.14 -20.82
CA VAL A 68 -5.87 0.43 -19.74
C VAL A 68 -6.69 -0.75 -19.23
N THR A 69 -8.01 -0.59 -19.04
CA THR A 69 -8.87 -1.70 -18.61
C THR A 69 -8.97 -2.81 -19.65
N LEU A 70 -9.01 -2.48 -20.95
CA LEU A 70 -9.03 -3.48 -22.02
C LEU A 70 -7.73 -4.26 -22.08
N ILE A 71 -6.59 -3.58 -21.93
CA ILE A 71 -5.28 -4.23 -21.86
C ILE A 71 -5.22 -5.18 -20.65
N GLN A 72 -5.64 -4.71 -19.47
CA GLN A 72 -5.67 -5.54 -18.27
C GLN A 72 -6.57 -6.78 -18.43
N ALA A 73 -7.75 -6.63 -19.04
CA ALA A 73 -8.64 -7.74 -19.33
C ALA A 73 -8.00 -8.75 -20.30
N SER A 74 -7.35 -8.27 -21.36
CA SER A 74 -6.65 -9.13 -22.32
C SER A 74 -5.52 -9.93 -21.68
N LEU A 75 -4.76 -9.32 -20.76
CA LEU A 75 -3.70 -9.98 -20.01
C LEU A 75 -4.27 -10.99 -19.01
N CYS A 76 -5.40 -10.67 -18.37
CA CYS A 76 -6.10 -11.58 -17.46
C CYS A 76 -6.60 -12.83 -18.20
N SER A 77 -7.20 -12.68 -19.39
CA SER A 77 -7.65 -13.81 -20.21
C SER A 77 -6.48 -14.70 -20.64
N LYS A 78 -5.38 -14.12 -21.13
CA LYS A 78 -4.17 -14.89 -21.50
C LYS A 78 -3.56 -15.64 -20.30
N ARG A 79 -3.58 -15.03 -19.11
CA ARG A 79 -3.15 -15.70 -17.87
C ARG A 79 -4.06 -16.86 -17.50
N GLN A 80 -5.38 -16.72 -17.65
CA GLN A 80 -6.30 -17.82 -17.37
C GLN A 80 -6.10 -19.00 -18.32
N GLU A 81 -5.85 -18.75 -19.61
CA GLU A 81 -5.52 -19.81 -20.58
C GLU A 81 -4.27 -20.58 -20.16
N PHE A 82 -3.21 -19.87 -19.77
CA PHE A 82 -1.98 -20.49 -19.26
C PHE A 82 -2.23 -21.35 -18.01
N VAL A 83 -3.02 -20.85 -17.05
CA VAL A 83 -3.37 -21.62 -15.84
C VAL A 83 -4.23 -22.84 -16.17
N ARG A 84 -5.19 -22.73 -17.11
CA ARG A 84 -6.02 -23.85 -17.57
C ARG A 84 -5.18 -24.92 -18.27
N PHE A 85 -4.24 -24.51 -19.11
CA PHE A 85 -3.31 -25.40 -19.78
C PHE A 85 -2.43 -26.17 -18.78
N HIS A 86 -1.83 -25.47 -17.81
CA HIS A 86 -1.04 -26.12 -16.77
C HIS A 86 -1.86 -27.07 -15.90
N ARG A 87 -3.10 -26.70 -15.52
CA ARG A 87 -3.99 -27.58 -14.78
C ARG A 87 -4.33 -28.85 -15.57
N SER A 88 -4.59 -28.74 -16.87
CA SER A 88 -4.85 -29.87 -17.76
C SER A 88 -3.66 -30.82 -17.87
N LEU A 89 -2.45 -30.28 -17.97
CA LEU A 89 -1.23 -31.08 -18.00
C LEU A 89 -1.01 -31.83 -16.68
N VAL A 90 -1.21 -31.16 -15.54
CA VAL A 90 -1.07 -31.77 -14.21
C VAL A 90 -2.16 -32.83 -13.97
N SER A 91 -3.42 -32.57 -14.34
CA SER A 91 -4.50 -33.56 -14.22
C SER A 91 -4.34 -34.75 -15.16
N GLY A 92 -3.76 -34.55 -16.34
CA GLY A 92 -3.41 -35.65 -17.27
C GLY A 92 -2.27 -36.51 -16.74
N LEU A 93 -1.29 -35.90 -16.07
CA LEU A 93 -0.17 -36.60 -15.43
C LEU A 93 -0.61 -37.40 -14.19
N LEU A 94 -1.69 -36.98 -13.51
CA LEU A 94 -2.29 -37.68 -12.38
C LEU A 94 -3.14 -38.92 -12.76
N LEU A 95 -3.39 -39.15 -14.05
CA LEU A 95 -3.99 -40.40 -14.55
C LEU A 95 -2.96 -41.44 -15.03
N SER A 96 -1.66 -41.10 -15.01
CA SER A 96 -0.58 -42.04 -15.31
C SER A 96 0.19 -42.42 -14.05
N ALA A 97 -0.22 -43.57 -13.51
CA ALA A 97 0.51 -44.49 -12.65
C ALA A 97 0.80 -44.10 -11.18
N PRO A 98 0.52 -45.03 -10.23
CA PRO A 98 1.02 -44.96 -8.86
C PRO A 98 2.54 -45.18 -8.85
N HIS A 99 3.30 -44.18 -8.41
CA HIS A 99 4.71 -44.36 -8.08
C HIS A 99 4.77 -45.16 -6.78
N ARG A 100 5.01 -46.47 -6.89
CA ARG A 100 5.52 -47.28 -5.78
C ARG A 100 6.89 -46.72 -5.44
N ASP A 101 7.02 -46.11 -4.28
CA ASP A 101 8.18 -46.14 -3.39
C ASP A 101 8.03 -45.06 -2.30
N PHE A 102 7.20 -45.35 -1.29
CA PHE A 102 7.37 -44.81 0.05
C PHE A 102 7.10 -45.93 1.07
N PRO A 103 7.86 -45.96 2.18
CA PRO A 103 8.08 -47.14 3.01
C PRO A 103 6.81 -47.60 3.74
N ALA A 104 6.71 -48.91 3.89
CA ALA A 104 5.65 -49.62 4.56
C ALA A 104 5.42 -49.12 5.99
N HIS A 105 4.34 -48.36 6.21
CA HIS A 105 3.63 -48.39 7.49
C HIS A 105 2.13 -48.22 7.24
N VAL A 106 1.40 -49.28 7.59
CA VAL A 106 -0.04 -49.32 7.89
C VAL A 106 -0.98 -49.28 6.68
N VAL A 107 -1.13 -50.46 6.04
CA VAL A 107 -2.41 -50.84 5.45
C VAL A 107 -3.36 -51.14 6.60
N VAL A 108 -4.40 -50.33 6.78
CA VAL A 108 -5.61 -50.77 7.49
C VAL A 108 -6.77 -50.63 6.52
N LEU A 109 -7.25 -51.78 6.04
CA LEU A 109 -8.60 -51.95 5.53
C LEU A 109 -9.59 -51.67 6.67
N GLN A 110 -10.63 -50.89 6.39
CA GLN A 110 -12.04 -51.16 6.70
C GLN A 110 -12.84 -49.92 6.28
N ASP A 111 -13.59 -50.03 5.19
CA ASP A 111 -14.97 -50.50 5.14
C ASP A 111 -15.97 -49.40 5.51
N ALA A 112 -16.95 -49.28 4.61
CA ALA A 112 -18.29 -48.74 4.76
C ALA A 112 -18.57 -47.80 5.94
N GLY A 113 -18.83 -46.54 5.58
CA GLY A 113 -19.87 -45.69 6.15
C GLY A 113 -20.05 -45.69 7.66
N GLN A 114 -19.69 -44.58 8.30
CA GLN A 114 -20.56 -43.98 9.32
C GLN A 114 -20.17 -42.52 9.60
N THR A 115 -21.22 -41.70 9.60
CA THR A 115 -21.31 -40.33 10.08
C THR A 115 -20.72 -40.18 11.49
N LEU A 116 -19.86 -39.19 11.68
CA LEU A 116 -19.62 -38.58 12.99
C LEU A 116 -19.67 -37.07 12.84
N VAL A 117 -20.84 -36.53 13.19
CA VAL A 117 -21.08 -35.12 13.45
C VAL A 117 -20.22 -34.71 14.65
N ILE A 118 -19.31 -33.76 14.47
CA ILE A 118 -18.75 -33.00 15.59
C ILE A 118 -18.75 -31.51 15.19
N SER A 119 -19.73 -30.79 15.75
CA SER A 119 -19.83 -29.34 15.70
C SER A 119 -18.70 -28.68 16.50
N PRO A 120 -18.01 -27.64 15.99
CA PRO A 120 -17.11 -26.86 16.82
C PRO A 120 -17.89 -25.85 17.66
N HIS A 121 -17.83 -26.07 18.97
CA HIS A 121 -18.19 -25.13 20.02
C HIS A 121 -17.39 -23.82 19.91
N ALA A 122 -18.08 -22.70 20.15
CA ALA A 122 -17.51 -21.38 20.32
C ALA A 122 -16.59 -21.32 21.56
N VAL A 123 -15.43 -20.68 21.42
CA VAL A 123 -14.64 -20.18 22.56
C VAL A 123 -14.19 -18.75 22.29
N SER A 124 -14.60 -17.90 23.22
CA SER A 124 -14.41 -16.47 23.32
C SER A 124 -13.15 -16.10 24.13
N ASN A 125 -12.69 -14.85 23.93
CA ASN A 125 -12.04 -13.94 24.90
C ASN A 125 -10.51 -14.10 25.12
N PRO A 126 -9.74 -13.04 25.50
CA PRO A 126 -10.12 -12.06 26.55
C PRO A 126 -9.71 -10.57 26.43
N MET A 127 -10.44 -9.77 27.21
CA MET A 127 -10.19 -8.38 27.63
C MET A 127 -9.14 -8.28 28.77
N THR A 128 -8.77 -7.02 29.08
CA THR A 128 -8.30 -6.42 30.37
C THR A 128 -6.78 -6.15 30.42
N ALA A 129 -6.21 -4.99 30.80
CA ALA A 129 -6.60 -3.67 31.35
C ALA A 129 -5.50 -2.63 30.98
N GLN A 130 -5.79 -1.41 30.51
CA GLN A 130 -5.94 -0.11 31.21
C GLN A 130 -5.01 0.24 32.39
N SER A 131 -4.28 1.37 32.27
CA SER A 131 -4.05 2.35 33.34
C SER A 131 -3.98 3.77 32.74
N ALA A 132 -4.43 4.76 33.52
CA ALA A 132 -4.90 6.08 33.09
C ALA A 132 -3.93 7.23 33.39
N THR A 133 -4.03 8.34 32.64
CA THR A 133 -3.93 9.73 33.13
C THR A 133 -4.33 10.73 32.01
N SER A 134 -5.23 11.67 32.32
CA SER A 134 -5.70 12.82 31.50
C SER A 134 -5.12 14.15 32.08
N PRO A 135 -5.42 15.40 31.60
CA PRO A 135 -6.30 15.85 30.50
C PRO A 135 -5.80 17.05 29.63
N LEU A 136 -6.69 17.50 28.72
CA LEU A 136 -6.84 18.83 28.05
C LEU A 136 -6.31 19.07 26.62
N SER A 137 -7.22 18.98 25.62
CA SER A 137 -7.74 20.07 24.76
C SER A 137 -8.23 19.56 23.38
N PRO A 138 -9.26 20.18 22.74
CA PRO A 138 -10.04 19.56 21.66
C PRO A 138 -9.46 19.78 20.25
N PRO A 139 -9.55 18.82 19.31
CA PRO A 139 -9.25 19.07 17.90
C PRO A 139 -10.48 19.56 17.12
N CYS A 140 -10.26 20.61 16.33
CA CYS A 140 -11.18 21.16 15.34
C CYS A 140 -11.66 20.10 14.34
N ALA A 141 -12.98 19.99 14.18
CA ALA A 141 -13.61 19.21 13.13
C ALA A 141 -13.42 19.87 11.75
N SER A 142 -12.98 19.09 10.77
CA SER A 142 -13.03 19.41 9.34
C SER A 142 -13.54 18.17 8.60
N PRO A 143 -14.48 18.30 7.65
CA PRO A 143 -15.29 17.17 7.20
C PRO A 143 -14.48 16.19 6.35
N GLU A 144 -14.44 14.93 6.79
CA GLU A 144 -13.78 13.84 6.10
C GLU A 144 -14.44 13.54 4.75
N GLY A 145 -13.60 13.47 3.73
CA GLY A 145 -13.98 13.14 2.37
C GLY A 145 -14.53 11.72 2.26
N LYS A 146 -15.57 11.58 1.44
CA LYS A 146 -16.18 10.33 1.00
C LYS A 146 -15.12 9.23 0.77
N ALA A 147 -15.27 8.11 1.48
CA ALA A 147 -14.49 6.90 1.34
C ALA A 147 -14.37 6.47 -0.13
N LYS A 148 -13.15 6.53 -0.68
CA LYS A 148 -12.82 5.85 -1.92
C LYS A 148 -12.66 4.37 -1.58
N LYS A 149 -13.57 3.52 -2.09
CA LYS A 149 -13.38 2.06 -2.06
C LYS A 149 -12.04 1.75 -2.73
N GLY A 150 -11.04 1.41 -1.92
CA GLY A 150 -9.71 1.04 -2.38
C GLY A 150 -9.78 -0.23 -3.23
N ILE A 151 -9.07 -0.23 -4.34
CA ILE A 151 -8.82 -1.44 -5.13
C ILE A 151 -7.93 -2.33 -4.25
N PRO A 152 -8.28 -3.61 -4.03
CA PRO A 152 -7.50 -4.48 -3.15
C PRO A 152 -6.07 -4.59 -3.67
N CYS A 153 -5.12 -4.50 -2.73
CA CYS A 153 -3.70 -4.52 -3.05
C CYS A 153 -3.36 -5.92 -3.55
N TRP A 154 -2.42 -6.03 -4.49
CA TRP A 154 -1.99 -7.33 -5.04
C TRP A 154 -1.59 -8.35 -3.96
N HIS A 155 -1.15 -7.85 -2.80
CA HIS A 155 -0.79 -8.63 -1.62
C HIS A 155 -1.98 -9.36 -0.98
N ASP A 156 -3.18 -8.76 -0.99
CA ASP A 156 -4.40 -9.34 -0.40
C ASP A 156 -4.89 -10.54 -1.24
N PHE A 157 -4.65 -10.48 -2.56
CA PHE A 157 -5.01 -11.56 -3.49
C PHE A 157 -4.07 -12.77 -3.38
N VAL A 158 -2.78 -12.51 -3.09
CA VAL A 158 -1.78 -13.57 -2.87
C VAL A 158 -2.01 -14.27 -1.53
N ALA A 159 -2.37 -13.53 -0.48
CA ALA A 159 -2.69 -14.10 0.83
C ALA A 159 -3.90 -15.06 0.77
N GLY A 160 -4.95 -14.69 0.03
CA GLY A 160 -6.11 -15.56 -0.17
C GLY A 160 -5.81 -16.84 -0.96
N PHE A 161 -4.86 -16.78 -1.91
CA PHE A 161 -4.45 -17.94 -2.70
C PHE A 161 -3.61 -18.94 -1.89
N TYR A 162 -2.73 -18.45 -1.02
CA TYR A 162 -1.95 -19.32 -0.12
C TYR A 162 -2.80 -19.99 0.97
N ALA A 163 -3.83 -19.30 1.47
CA ALA A 163 -4.77 -19.89 2.43
C ALA A 163 -5.59 -21.06 1.83
N LEU A 164 -5.93 -20.99 0.53
CA LEU A 164 -6.62 -22.05 -0.18
C LEU A 164 -5.71 -23.27 -0.46
N LEU A 165 -4.40 -23.04 -0.53
CA LEU A 165 -3.38 -24.07 -0.80
C LEU A 165 -2.96 -24.84 0.46
N LEU A 166 -3.21 -24.28 1.65
CA LEU A 166 -2.99 -24.92 2.96
C LEU A 166 -4.22 -25.70 3.47
N ALA A 167 -5.36 -25.60 2.79
CA ALA A 167 -6.61 -26.28 3.13
C ALA A 167 -6.91 -27.51 2.23
N LEU A 168 -5.97 -27.88 1.36
CA LEU A 168 -5.93 -29.10 0.55
C LEU A 168 -4.76 -29.97 1.02
#